data_AF-M5IPS7-F1
#
_entry.id   AF-M5IPS7-F1
#
_cell.length_a   1.000
_cell.length_b   1.000
_cell.length_c   1.000
_cell.angle_alpha   90.00
_cell.angle_beta   90.00
_cell.angle_gamma   90.00
#
_symmetry.space_group_name_H-M   'P 1'
#
loop_
_entity.id
_entity.type
_entity.pdbx_description
1 polymer ?
#
loop_
_entity_poly.entity_id
_entity_poly.type
_entity_poly.pdbx_seq_one_letter_code
_entity_poly.pdbx_strand_id
1 'polypeptide(L)'
;MLKLQNIKENFSAEEKVVNVKAWGGEVKIRPLTIAERNEVIATMQKDGEQEKVGLADFIAAQIKTAHFALVDPKISEDELKALPERAFEGVKEICDEVEKLNAKK
;
A
#
# COMPACT_ATOMS: atom_id res chain seq x y z
N MET A 1 -17.86 1.70 -30.77
CA MET A 1 -18.11 2.02 -29.35
C MET A 1 -17.54 0.89 -28.49
N LEU A 2 -16.46 1.15 -27.74
CA LEU A 2 -16.05 0.20 -26.69
C LEU A 2 -17.06 0.26 -25.55
N LYS A 3 -17.59 -0.90 -25.13
CA LYS A 3 -18.47 -0.99 -23.95
C LYS A 3 -17.61 -0.85 -22.69
N LEU A 4 -18.08 -0.09 -21.70
CA LEU A 4 -17.41 0.10 -20.40
C LEU A 4 -17.10 -1.22 -19.68
N GLN A 5 -17.89 -2.29 -19.92
CA GLN A 5 -17.61 -3.64 -19.42
C GLN A 5 -16.27 -4.19 -19.92
N ASN A 6 -15.93 -3.97 -21.20
CA ASN A 6 -14.67 -4.43 -21.80
C ASN A 6 -13.45 -3.67 -21.24
N ILE A 7 -13.66 -2.49 -20.67
CA ILE A 7 -12.60 -1.72 -19.99
C ILE A 7 -12.38 -2.27 -18.59
N LYS A 8 -13.43 -2.65 -17.84
CA LYS A 8 -13.26 -3.21 -16.49
C LYS A 8 -12.54 -4.57 -16.48
N GLU A 9 -12.86 -5.45 -17.43
CA GLU A 9 -12.23 -6.78 -17.51
C GLU A 9 -10.74 -6.71 -17.88
N ASN A 10 -10.35 -5.74 -18.72
CA ASN A 10 -8.94 -5.52 -19.11
C ASN A 10 -8.11 -4.71 -18.09
N PHE A 11 -8.75 -4.17 -17.04
CA PHE A 11 -8.10 -3.35 -16.02
C PHE A 11 -8.24 -3.96 -14.61
N SER A 12 -8.41 -5.29 -14.52
CA SER A 12 -8.20 -6.00 -13.26
C SER A 12 -6.82 -5.62 -12.70
N ALA A 13 -6.78 -5.06 -11.49
CA ALA A 13 -5.51 -4.80 -10.82
C ALA A 13 -4.80 -6.15 -10.64
N GLU A 14 -3.55 -6.25 -11.11
CA GLU A 14 -2.75 -7.47 -10.96
C GLU A 14 -2.51 -7.74 -9.48
N GLU A 15 -3.21 -8.75 -8.95
CA GLU A 15 -2.96 -9.25 -7.59
C GLU A 15 -1.73 -10.15 -7.61
N LYS A 16 -0.89 -10.04 -6.59
CA LYS A 16 0.32 -10.84 -6.43
C LYS A 16 0.40 -11.40 -5.02
N VAL A 17 0.74 -12.68 -4.90
CA VAL A 17 1.10 -13.30 -3.63
C VAL A 17 2.58 -13.02 -3.35
N VAL A 18 2.88 -12.52 -2.16
CA VAL A 18 4.23 -12.20 -1.68
C VAL A 18 4.45 -12.82 -0.31
N ASN A 19 5.64 -13.35 -0.09
CA ASN A 19 6.05 -13.88 1.21
C ASN A 19 6.63 -12.74 2.04
N VAL A 20 5.97 -12.37 3.14
CA VAL A 20 6.41 -11.33 4.07
C VAL A 20 7.16 -12.02 5.20
N LYS A 21 8.49 -11.92 5.18
CA LYS A 21 9.37 -12.68 6.08
C LYS A 21 9.14 -12.28 7.53
N ALA A 22 8.98 -10.98 7.79
CA ALA A 22 8.72 -10.47 9.13
C ALA A 22 7.40 -11.01 9.74
N TRP A 23 6.44 -11.41 8.91
CA TRP A 23 5.16 -11.99 9.35
C TRP A 23 5.15 -13.51 9.28
N GLY A 24 6.18 -14.12 8.70
CA GLY A 24 6.32 -15.56 8.59
C GLY A 24 5.27 -16.21 7.69
N GLY A 25 4.73 -15.47 6.70
CA GLY A 25 3.61 -15.93 5.90
C GLY A 25 3.44 -15.21 4.58
N GLU A 26 2.63 -15.82 3.72
CA GLU A 26 2.24 -15.25 2.43
C GLU A 26 1.06 -14.30 2.60
N VAL A 27 1.11 -13.17 1.90
CA VAL A 27 0.01 -12.22 1.79
C VAL A 27 -0.24 -11.91 0.32
N LYS A 28 -1.48 -11.56 0.00
CA LYS A 28 -1.88 -11.10 -1.32
C LYS A 28 -1.95 -9.58 -1.33
N ILE A 29 -1.26 -8.97 -2.30
CA ILE A 29 -1.22 -7.53 -2.51
C ILE A 29 -1.68 -7.17 -3.91
N ARG A 30 -2.04 -5.90 -4.09
CA ARG A 30 -2.32 -5.30 -5.40
C ARG A 30 -1.66 -3.93 -5.52
N PRO A 31 -1.45 -3.40 -6.75
CA PRO A 31 -1.07 -2.01 -6.92
C PRO A 31 -2.15 -1.07 -6.36
N LEU A 32 -1.70 0.09 -5.87
CA LEU A 32 -2.60 1.16 -5.45
C LEU A 32 -3.24 1.81 -6.68
N THR A 33 -4.50 2.20 -6.54
CA THR A 33 -5.17 3.10 -7.46
C THR A 33 -4.59 4.51 -7.35
N ILE A 34 -4.87 5.37 -8.34
CA ILE A 34 -4.45 6.77 -8.30
C ILE A 34 -5.04 7.51 -7.08
N ALA A 35 -6.30 7.23 -6.75
CA ALA A 35 -6.96 7.83 -5.59
C ALA A 35 -6.24 7.45 -4.27
N GLU A 36 -5.92 6.17 -4.10
CA GLU A 36 -5.22 5.67 -2.92
C GLU A 36 -3.79 6.23 -2.83
N ARG A 37 -3.07 6.35 -3.95
CA ARG A 37 -1.75 6.99 -3.95
C ARG A 37 -1.83 8.46 -3.53
N ASN A 38 -2.82 9.21 -4.03
CA ASN A 38 -3.00 10.61 -3.65
C ASN A 38 -3.30 10.73 -2.15
N GLU A 39 -4.08 9.80 -1.60
CA GLU A 39 -4.33 9.73 -0.17
C GLU A 39 -3.09 9.41 0.67
N VAL A 40 -2.17 8.57 0.17
CA VAL A 40 -0.88 8.32 0.82
C VAL A 40 -0.01 9.58 0.77
N ILE A 41 0.10 10.23 -0.40
CA ILE A 41 0.89 11.47 -0.54
C ILE A 41 0.36 12.57 0.40
N ALA A 42 -0.95 12.69 0.53
CA ALA A 42 -1.58 13.64 1.45
C ALA A 42 -1.20 13.40 2.92
N THR A 43 -0.88 12.16 3.33
CA THR A 43 -0.40 11.91 4.71
C THR A 43 1.00 12.47 4.96
N MET A 44 1.78 12.72 3.90
CA MET A 44 3.14 13.26 4.00
C MET A 44 3.19 14.79 3.80
N GLN A 45 2.08 15.42 3.42
CA GLN A 45 1.97 16.86 3.19
C GLN A 45 1.07 17.48 4.26
N LYS A 46 1.66 18.03 5.32
CA LYS A 46 0.94 18.95 6.23
C LYS A 46 1.15 20.38 5.73
N ASP A 47 0.06 21.11 5.58
CA ASP A 47 0.01 22.56 5.33
C ASP A 47 0.63 23.07 4.02
N GLY A 48 0.80 22.22 3.01
CA GLY A 48 1.22 22.63 1.66
C GLY A 48 2.70 23.01 1.53
N GLU A 49 3.45 22.96 2.62
CA GLU A 49 4.91 23.10 2.59
C GLU A 49 5.54 21.70 2.47
N GLN A 50 6.45 21.54 1.51
CA GLN A 50 7.39 20.41 1.50
C GLN A 50 8.41 20.58 2.63
N GLU A 51 7.97 20.74 3.87
CA GLU A 51 8.85 20.59 5.01
C GLU A 51 9.27 19.13 5.14
N LYS A 52 10.45 18.90 5.72
CA LYS A 52 11.03 17.58 5.91
C LYS A 52 9.98 16.64 6.49
N VAL A 53 9.60 15.61 5.73
CA VAL A 53 8.66 14.59 6.18
C VAL A 53 9.15 14.04 7.51
N GLY A 54 8.38 14.27 8.57
CA GLY A 54 8.69 13.75 9.89
C GLY A 54 8.64 12.22 9.86
N LEU A 55 9.43 11.57 10.71
CA LEU A 55 9.44 10.10 10.82
C LEU A 55 8.03 9.55 11.07
N ALA A 56 7.21 10.25 11.86
CA ALA A 56 5.83 9.86 12.14
C ALA A 56 4.93 9.89 10.89
N ASP A 57 5.04 10.92 10.06
CA ASP A 57 4.24 11.03 8.82
C ASP A 57 4.70 10.02 7.78
N PHE A 58 6.01 9.72 7.72
CA PHE A 58 6.55 8.64 6.89
C PHE A 58 6.02 7.27 7.31
N ILE A 59 6.01 6.96 8.61
CA ILE A 59 5.45 5.71 9.16
C ILE A 59 3.95 5.61 8.83
N ALA A 60 3.20 6.71 9.01
CA ALA A 60 1.77 6.75 8.66
C ALA A 60 1.53 6.47 7.17
N ALA A 61 2.36 7.02 6.28
CA ALA A 61 2.28 6.76 4.85
C ALA A 61 2.54 5.30 4.49
N GLN A 62 3.52 4.66 5.14
CA GLN A 62 3.80 3.22 4.94
C GLN A 62 2.65 2.34 5.41
N ILE A 63 2.09 2.63 6.59
CA ILE A 63 0.91 1.93 7.11
C ILE A 63 -0.27 2.06 6.14
N LYS A 64 -0.54 3.28 5.68
CA LYS A 64 -1.65 3.55 4.77
C LYS A 64 -1.45 2.85 3.41
N THR A 65 -0.22 2.79 2.92
CA THR A 65 0.13 2.03 1.72
C THR A 65 -0.17 0.54 1.89
N ALA A 66 0.28 -0.07 2.99
CA ALA A 66 0.02 -1.48 3.26
C ALA A 66 -1.48 -1.78 3.43
N HIS A 67 -2.22 -0.90 4.13
CA HIS A 67 -3.67 -1.02 4.31
C HIS A 67 -4.43 -1.10 2.97
N PHE A 68 -4.09 -0.22 2.02
CA PHE A 68 -4.72 -0.22 0.70
C PHE A 68 -4.29 -1.41 -0.16
N ALA A 69 -3.00 -1.74 -0.11
CA ALA A 69 -2.42 -2.79 -0.94
C ALA A 69 -2.85 -4.20 -0.54
N LEU A 70 -3.01 -4.48 0.76
CA LEU A 70 -3.38 -5.80 1.25
C LEU A 70 -4.79 -6.20 0.81
N VAL A 71 -4.85 -7.34 0.14
CA VAL A 71 -6.08 -8.01 -0.30
C VAL A 71 -6.41 -9.17 0.64
N ASP A 72 -5.41 -9.97 1.00
CA ASP A 72 -5.58 -11.14 1.87
C ASP A 72 -4.30 -11.42 2.69
N PRO A 73 -4.34 -11.41 4.05
CA PRO A 73 -5.47 -10.99 4.85
C PRO A 73 -5.76 -9.50 4.66
N LYS A 74 -7.04 -9.12 4.72
CA LYS A 74 -7.40 -7.70 4.75
C LYS A 74 -7.18 -7.16 6.17
N ILE A 75 -6.17 -6.30 6.32
CA ILE A 75 -5.81 -5.69 7.60
C ILE A 75 -6.20 -4.21 7.59
N SER A 76 -6.85 -3.74 8.66
CA SER A 76 -7.21 -2.33 8.83
C SER A 76 -5.99 -1.47 9.17
N GLU A 77 -6.10 -0.16 8.93
CA GLU A 77 -5.04 0.80 9.28
C GLU A 77 -4.71 0.78 10.78
N ASP A 78 -5.72 0.63 11.63
CA ASP A 78 -5.56 0.61 13.09
C ASP A 78 -4.88 -0.67 13.59
N GLU A 79 -5.18 -1.83 12.98
CA GLU A 79 -4.47 -3.07 13.26
C GLU A 79 -2.98 -2.97 12.87
N LEU A 80 -2.67 -2.34 11.75
CA LEU A 80 -1.28 -2.10 11.32
C LEU A 80 -0.55 -1.12 12.25
N LYS A 81 -1.22 -0.08 12.75
CA LYS A 81 -0.65 0.84 13.76
C LYS A 81 -0.39 0.17 15.10
N ALA A 82 -1.19 -0.83 15.46
CA ALA A 82 -1.04 -1.58 16.70
C ALA A 82 0.04 -2.68 16.62
N LEU A 83 0.66 -2.88 15.45
CA LEU A 83 1.71 -3.88 15.30
C LEU A 83 2.92 -3.56 16.19
N PRO A 84 3.56 -4.58 16.80
CA PRO A 84 4.83 -4.39 17.47
C PRO A 84 5.91 -3.97 16.46
N GLU A 85 6.92 -3.21 16.91
CA GLU A 85 7.99 -2.67 16.07
C GLU A 85 8.66 -3.74 15.17
N ARG A 86 8.84 -4.97 15.68
CA ARG A 86 9.39 -6.10 14.89
C ARG A 86 8.51 -6.51 13.71
N ALA A 87 7.19 -6.40 13.84
CA ALA A 87 6.26 -6.71 12.77
C ALA A 87 6.11 -5.55 11.78
N PHE A 88 6.60 -4.35 12.11
CA PHE A 88 6.60 -3.21 11.21
C PHE A 88 7.51 -3.41 10.00
N GLU A 89 8.58 -4.21 10.11
CA GLU A 89 9.40 -4.58 8.95
C GLU A 89 8.55 -5.24 7.85
N GLY A 90 7.50 -5.97 8.22
CA GLY A 90 6.58 -6.56 7.23
C GLY A 90 5.76 -5.52 6.48
N VAL A 91 5.40 -4.40 7.11
CA VAL A 91 4.75 -3.25 6.43
C VAL A 91 5.68 -2.68 5.37
N LYS A 92 6.97 -2.56 5.68
CA LYS A 92 7.99 -2.09 4.74
C LYS A 92 8.22 -3.07 3.59
N GLU A 93 8.30 -4.37 3.87
CA GLU A 93 8.38 -5.42 2.83
C GLU A 93 7.19 -5.32 1.85
N ILE A 94 5.98 -5.10 2.37
CA ILE A 94 4.78 -4.89 1.55
C ILE A 94 4.92 -3.63 0.69
N CYS A 95 5.36 -2.50 1.27
CA CYS A 95 5.56 -1.26 0.53
C CYS A 95 6.54 -1.44 -0.64
N ASP A 96 7.66 -2.12 -0.43
CA ASP A 96 8.66 -2.39 -1.46
C ASP A 96 8.09 -3.24 -2.61
N GLU A 97 7.29 -4.26 -2.30
CA GLU A 97 6.64 -5.09 -3.32
C GLU A 97 5.54 -4.34 -4.08
N VAL A 98 4.81 -3.47 -3.39
CA VAL A 98 3.80 -2.58 -3.97
C VAL A 98 4.44 -1.58 -4.92
N GLU A 99 5.58 -0.99 -4.57
CA GLU A 99 6.34 -0.11 -5.46
C GLU A 99 6.79 -0.83 -6.73
N LYS A 100 7.26 -2.08 -6.62
CA LYS A 100 7.62 -2.91 -7.79
C LYS A 100 6.42 -3.19 -8.69
N LEU A 101 5.24 -3.47 -8.14
CA LEU A 101 4.00 -3.63 -8.92
C LEU A 101 3.58 -2.32 -9.60
N ASN A 102 3.74 -1.22 -8.88
CA ASN A 102 3.41 0.13 -9.31
C ASN A 102 4.32 0.67 -10.43
N ALA A 103 5.58 0.21 -10.50
CA ALA A 103 6.57 0.60 -11.52
C ALA A 103 6.48 -0.21 -12.83
N LYS A 104 5.72 -1.32 -12.83
CA LYS A 104 5.51 -2.16 -14.03
C LYS A 104 4.39 -1.64 -14.97
N LYS A 105 3.74 -0.54 -14.63
CA LYS A 105 2.72 0.15 -15.45
C LYS A 105 3.28 1.41 -16.07
#